data_AF-A0A358PC98-F1
#
_entry.id   AF-A0A358PC98-F1
#
_cell.length_a   1.000
_cell.length_b   1.000
_cell.length_c   1.000
_cell.angle_alpha   90.00
_cell.angle_beta   90.00
_cell.angle_gamma   90.00
#
_symmetry.space_group_name_H-M   'P 1'
#
loop_
_entity.id
_entity.type
_entity.pdbx_description
1 polymer ?
#
loop_
_entity_poly.entity_id
_entity_poly.type
_entity_poly.pdbx_seq_one_letter_code
_entity_poly.pdbx_strand_id
1 'polypeptide(L)'
;MKSRTAGSPRFSSFLGVDWSGAKGKSHAGLQLAHARPGKSAPLRVSPPLSKYWSRQQVFDYLVEMAENAKAKAPVLVGIDFAFAHPFVDKDSYFPGIDMSPANALSLWAMVDQVNAGQPDLYGGAMFRHALWGDYYLAPPTYQARHYASRRRITEMAARAAGRSPSPTFKAVGADNVSTGSLAGMRLLHRLKQQLGARLSVWPFDDIVTGQTNLVLVEIFPSFYFYRLGMV
;
A
#
# COMPACT_ATOMS: atom_id res chain seq x y z
N MET A 1 23.44 21.89 -6.87
CA MET A 1 22.03 21.80 -7.30
C MET A 1 22.01 21.39 -8.78
N LYS A 2 22.09 20.09 -9.08
CA LYS A 2 22.05 19.61 -10.47
C LYS A 2 20.60 19.35 -10.85
N SER A 3 20.05 20.25 -11.65
CA SER A 3 18.81 20.06 -12.39
C SER A 3 18.87 18.73 -13.15
N ARG A 4 18.04 17.77 -12.75
CA ARG A 4 17.72 16.57 -13.53
C ARG A 4 16.27 16.69 -13.99
N THR A 5 16.00 17.51 -14.99
CA THR A 5 14.82 17.33 -15.83
C THR A 5 15.17 16.29 -16.90
N ALA A 6 15.46 15.05 -16.49
CA ALA A 6 15.10 13.92 -17.32
C ALA A 6 13.57 13.90 -17.28
N GLY A 7 12.92 14.20 -18.41
CA GLY A 7 11.49 14.50 -18.47
C GLY A 7 10.68 13.48 -17.68
N SER A 8 10.01 13.93 -16.61
CA SER A 8 9.14 13.06 -15.83
C SER A 8 8.13 12.40 -16.77
N PRO A 9 7.88 11.09 -16.66
CA PRO A 9 6.97 10.40 -17.56
C PRO A 9 5.60 11.09 -17.51
N ARG A 10 5.06 11.40 -18.69
CA ARG A 10 3.70 11.96 -18.77
C ARG A 10 2.72 10.81 -18.58
N PHE A 11 2.02 10.80 -17.44
CA PHE A 11 1.03 9.78 -17.15
C PHE A 11 -0.21 9.94 -18.06
N SER A 12 -0.75 8.81 -18.53
CA SER A 12 -1.97 8.78 -19.36
C SER A 12 -3.25 8.88 -18.54
N SER A 13 -3.21 8.43 -17.29
CA SER A 13 -4.30 8.54 -16.33
C SER A 13 -3.83 8.39 -14.89
N PHE A 14 -4.75 8.69 -13.97
CA PHE A 14 -4.55 8.66 -12.53
C PHE A 14 -5.67 7.85 -11.89
N LEU A 15 -5.32 6.98 -10.94
CA LEU A 15 -6.29 6.24 -10.13
C LEU A 15 -6.00 6.50 -8.64
N GLY A 16 -6.99 6.99 -7.91
CA GLY A 16 -6.97 7.03 -6.45
C GLY A 16 -7.72 5.84 -5.89
N VAL A 17 -7.13 5.16 -4.91
CA VAL A 17 -7.68 3.97 -4.28
C VAL A 17 -7.73 4.17 -2.77
N ASP A 18 -8.93 4.36 -2.24
CA ASP A 18 -9.20 4.21 -0.81
C ASP A 18 -9.20 2.71 -0.48
N TRP A 19 -8.50 2.29 0.56
CA TRP A 19 -8.16 0.90 0.81
C TRP A 19 -8.73 0.37 2.11
N SER A 20 -9.26 -0.85 2.09
CA SER A 20 -9.84 -1.47 3.28
C SER A 20 -9.03 -2.65 3.80
N GLY A 21 -8.67 -2.58 5.08
CA GLY A 21 -8.14 -3.70 5.85
C GLY A 21 -9.20 -4.61 6.46
N ALA A 22 -10.49 -4.35 6.25
CA ALA A 22 -11.55 -5.12 6.90
C ALA A 22 -11.50 -6.61 6.49
N LYS A 23 -11.96 -7.47 7.39
CA LYS A 23 -12.17 -8.89 7.11
C LYS A 23 -13.51 -9.03 6.38
N GLY A 24 -13.49 -9.62 5.19
CA GLY A 24 -14.68 -9.74 4.35
C GLY A 24 -14.31 -10.15 2.93
N LYS A 25 -15.34 -10.42 2.11
CA LYS A 25 -15.18 -10.74 0.68
C LYS A 25 -15.32 -9.52 -0.23
N SER A 26 -15.88 -8.42 0.28
CA SER A 26 -16.00 -7.12 -0.38
C SER A 26 -16.22 -6.03 0.68
N HIS A 27 -15.87 -4.78 0.35
CA HIS A 27 -15.68 -3.73 1.35
C HIS A 27 -16.28 -2.39 0.91
N ALA A 28 -17.15 -1.81 1.74
CA ALA A 28 -17.75 -0.50 1.47
C ALA A 28 -16.70 0.64 1.49
N GLY A 29 -15.66 0.49 2.31
CA GLY A 29 -14.51 1.40 2.40
C GLY A 29 -13.38 1.09 1.41
N LEU A 30 -13.66 0.34 0.34
CA LEU A 30 -12.72 0.13 -0.77
C LEU A 30 -13.32 0.82 -2.00
N GLN A 31 -12.70 1.92 -2.42
CA GLN A 31 -13.25 2.80 -3.45
C GLN A 31 -12.17 3.26 -4.42
N LEU A 32 -12.54 3.34 -5.70
CA LEU A 32 -11.65 3.72 -6.78
C LEU A 32 -12.21 4.97 -7.47
N ALA A 33 -11.32 5.92 -7.76
CA ALA A 33 -11.64 7.12 -8.54
C ALA A 33 -10.59 7.33 -9.63
N HIS A 34 -11.04 7.53 -10.87
CA HIS A 34 -10.20 7.66 -12.04
C HIS A 34 -10.24 9.09 -12.59
N ALA A 35 -9.08 9.62 -12.98
CA ALA A 35 -8.94 10.91 -13.63
C ALA A 35 -8.02 10.82 -14.85
N ARG A 36 -8.24 11.74 -15.80
CA ARG A 36 -7.36 11.93 -16.97
C ARG A 36 -6.59 13.25 -16.83
N PRO A 37 -5.46 13.41 -17.54
CA PRO A 37 -4.78 14.70 -17.62
C PRO A 37 -5.76 15.82 -18.01
N GLY A 38 -5.72 16.92 -17.25
CA GLY A 38 -6.64 18.04 -17.44
C GLY A 38 -7.19 18.55 -16.10
N LYS A 39 -8.35 19.23 -16.16
CA LYS A 39 -9.02 19.82 -15.00
C LYS A 39 -10.41 19.21 -14.72
N SER A 40 -10.78 18.17 -15.46
CA SER A 40 -12.06 17.48 -15.24
C SER A 40 -12.07 16.78 -13.89
N ALA A 41 -13.25 16.74 -13.25
CA ALA A 41 -13.43 16.03 -11.99
C ALA A 41 -13.11 14.52 -12.15
N PRO A 42 -12.50 13.87 -11.13
CA PRO A 42 -12.36 12.43 -11.09
C PRO A 42 -13.74 11.74 -11.09
N LEU A 43 -13.82 10.58 -11.73
CA LEU A 43 -15.03 9.76 -11.79
C LEU A 43 -14.85 8.51 -10.94
N ARG A 44 -15.86 8.18 -10.12
CA ARG A 44 -15.87 6.93 -9.35
C ARG A 44 -15.95 5.73 -10.29
N VAL A 45 -15.15 4.71 -10.03
CA VAL A 45 -15.19 3.44 -10.76
C VAL A 45 -16.11 2.46 -10.03
N SER A 46 -17.10 1.93 -10.75
CA SER A 46 -18.05 0.96 -10.20
C SER A 46 -17.42 -0.44 -10.13
N PRO A 47 -17.64 -1.18 -9.03
CA PRO A 47 -17.25 -2.59 -8.95
C PRO A 47 -18.00 -3.43 -10.00
N PRO A 48 -17.34 -4.42 -10.63
CA PRO A 48 -17.91 -5.14 -11.76
C PRO A 48 -18.95 -6.20 -11.38
N LEU A 49 -18.86 -6.81 -10.19
CA LEU A 49 -19.67 -7.99 -9.84
C LEU A 49 -20.69 -7.76 -8.70
N SER A 50 -20.54 -6.72 -7.90
CA SER A 50 -21.36 -6.53 -6.69
C SER A 50 -21.47 -5.06 -6.31
N LYS A 51 -22.19 -4.75 -5.22
CA LYS A 51 -22.29 -3.38 -4.69
C LYS A 51 -20.94 -2.80 -4.24
N TYR A 52 -20.00 -3.65 -3.81
CA TYR A 52 -18.71 -3.24 -3.23
C TYR A 52 -17.55 -3.94 -3.92
N TRP A 53 -16.38 -3.28 -3.92
CA TRP A 53 -15.13 -3.86 -4.41
C TRP A 53 -14.62 -4.93 -3.45
N SER A 54 -14.05 -6.01 -3.99
CA SER A 54 -13.12 -6.89 -3.29
C SER A 54 -11.68 -6.47 -3.59
N ARG A 55 -10.72 -6.81 -2.73
CA ARG A 55 -9.30 -6.54 -2.99
C ARG A 55 -8.78 -7.34 -4.19
N GLN A 56 -9.33 -8.52 -4.45
CA GLN A 56 -9.05 -9.29 -5.67
C GLN A 56 -9.55 -8.58 -6.93
N GLN A 57 -10.74 -7.97 -6.91
CA GLN A 57 -11.22 -7.18 -8.05
C GLN A 57 -10.34 -5.96 -8.30
N VAL A 58 -9.79 -5.33 -7.25
CA VAL A 58 -8.80 -4.26 -7.44
C VAL A 58 -7.52 -4.80 -8.09
N PHE A 59 -7.02 -5.95 -7.65
CA PHE A 59 -5.88 -6.61 -8.31
C PHE A 59 -6.15 -6.81 -9.81
N ASP A 60 -7.28 -7.45 -10.15
CA ASP A 60 -7.63 -7.76 -11.54
C ASP A 60 -7.74 -6.47 -12.38
N TYR A 61 -8.38 -5.44 -11.82
CA TYR A 61 -8.52 -4.13 -12.48
C TYR A 61 -7.18 -3.44 -12.72
N LEU A 62 -6.26 -3.48 -11.74
CA LEU A 62 -4.92 -2.89 -11.90
C LEU A 62 -4.08 -3.63 -12.94
N VAL A 63 -4.20 -4.96 -13.01
CA VAL A 63 -3.57 -5.76 -14.07
C VAL A 63 -4.12 -5.35 -15.42
N GLU A 64 -5.45 -5.29 -15.58
CA GLU A 64 -6.08 -4.86 -16.83
C GLU A 64 -5.63 -3.44 -17.25
N MET A 65 -5.56 -2.50 -16.31
CA MET A 65 -5.04 -1.16 -16.58
C MET A 65 -3.59 -1.19 -17.06
N ALA A 66 -2.74 -2.02 -16.47
CA ALA A 66 -1.34 -2.15 -16.86
C ALA A 66 -1.17 -2.81 -18.25
N GLU A 67 -2.01 -3.78 -18.59
CA GLU A 67 -2.00 -4.44 -19.91
C GLU A 67 -2.48 -3.48 -21.02
N ASN A 68 -3.47 -2.65 -20.71
CA ASN A 68 -4.02 -1.66 -21.66
C ASN A 68 -3.19 -0.37 -21.74
N ALA A 69 -2.28 -0.15 -20.80
CA ALA A 69 -1.42 1.03 -20.79
C ALA A 69 -0.34 0.94 -21.87
N LYS A 70 -0.08 2.07 -22.54
CA LYS A 70 1.03 2.19 -23.49
C LYS A 70 2.28 2.56 -22.70
N ALA A 71 3.36 1.78 -22.81
CA ALA A 71 4.58 1.95 -22.00
C ALA A 71 5.28 3.33 -22.07
N LYS A 72 4.91 4.18 -23.02
CA LYS A 72 5.36 5.58 -23.12
C LYS A 72 4.51 6.57 -22.31
N ALA A 73 3.37 6.14 -21.78
CA ALA A 73 2.44 6.93 -21.00
C ALA A 73 1.79 6.05 -19.91
N PRO A 74 2.54 5.69 -18.85
CA PRO A 74 2.04 4.81 -17.79
C PRO A 74 0.84 5.40 -17.06
N VAL A 75 0.15 4.55 -16.30
CA VAL A 75 -0.89 4.94 -15.35
C VAL A 75 -0.25 5.16 -13.97
N LEU A 76 -0.59 6.25 -13.30
CA LEU A 76 -0.21 6.49 -11.90
C LEU A 76 -1.35 6.10 -10.96
N VAL A 77 -1.07 5.25 -9.99
CA VAL A 77 -2.07 4.77 -9.03
C VAL A 77 -1.60 5.09 -7.62
N GLY A 78 -2.39 5.89 -6.91
CA GLY A 78 -2.21 6.16 -5.49
C GLY A 78 -3.09 5.25 -4.64
N ILE A 79 -2.53 4.54 -3.66
CA ILE A 79 -3.29 3.66 -2.76
C ILE A 79 -3.07 4.04 -1.29
N ASP A 80 -4.16 4.14 -0.53
CA ASP A 80 -4.15 4.54 0.89
C ASP A 80 -3.81 3.37 1.84
N PHE A 81 -2.58 2.87 1.78
CA PHE A 81 -2.01 1.99 2.80
C PHE A 81 -0.49 2.10 2.88
N ALA A 82 0.12 1.69 4.00
CA ALA A 82 1.57 1.71 4.15
C ALA A 82 2.24 0.59 3.34
N PHE A 83 3.11 0.94 2.38
CA PHE A 83 3.75 -0.05 1.53
C PHE A 83 4.78 -0.93 2.25
N ALA A 84 5.26 -0.55 3.44
CA ALA A 84 6.22 -1.32 4.22
C ALA A 84 6.07 -1.05 5.73
N HIS A 85 6.70 -1.87 6.55
CA HIS A 85 6.90 -1.58 7.97
C HIS A 85 8.10 -0.62 8.18
N PRO A 86 8.26 0.00 9.36
CA PRO A 86 9.48 0.71 9.73
C PRO A 86 10.72 -0.18 9.62
N PHE A 87 11.79 0.37 9.05
CA PHE A 87 13.06 -0.35 8.82
C PHE A 87 14.26 0.48 9.34
N VAL A 88 14.39 1.71 8.85
CA VAL A 88 15.56 2.59 9.02
C VAL A 88 15.98 2.81 10.48
N ASP A 89 15.03 2.82 11.42
CA ASP A 89 15.32 3.04 12.85
C ASP A 89 16.04 1.86 13.53
N LYS A 90 15.99 0.65 12.95
CA LYS A 90 16.60 -0.57 13.52
C LYS A 90 17.33 -1.45 12.51
N ASP A 91 17.44 -0.99 11.27
CA ASP A 91 17.95 -1.78 10.13
C ASP A 91 17.26 -3.15 9.98
N SER A 92 15.98 -3.20 10.34
CA SER A 92 15.19 -4.44 10.36
C SER A 92 13.70 -4.14 10.48
N TYR A 93 12.85 -4.88 9.74
CA TYR A 93 11.40 -4.83 9.96
C TYR A 93 11.00 -5.48 11.29
N PHE A 94 11.68 -6.57 11.66
CA PHE A 94 11.42 -7.37 12.87
C PHE A 94 12.73 -7.58 13.67
N PRO A 95 13.19 -6.58 14.46
CA PRO A 95 14.46 -6.63 15.17
C PRO A 95 14.51 -7.78 16.18
N GLY A 96 15.60 -8.55 16.19
CA GLY A 96 15.78 -9.72 17.05
C GLY A 96 15.38 -11.06 16.40
N ILE A 97 14.96 -11.04 15.13
CA ILE A 97 14.72 -12.26 14.34
C ILE A 97 15.67 -12.27 13.16
N ASP A 98 16.56 -13.26 13.08
CA ASP A 98 17.56 -13.38 12.01
C ASP A 98 16.94 -13.55 10.62
N MET A 99 15.74 -14.14 10.55
CA MET A 99 14.98 -14.31 9.31
C MET A 99 14.16 -13.07 8.92
N SER A 100 14.40 -11.90 9.55
CA SER A 100 13.69 -10.68 9.20
C SER A 100 13.90 -10.36 7.71
N PRO A 101 12.86 -9.95 6.95
CA PRO A 101 13.02 -9.62 5.55
C PRO A 101 14.00 -8.46 5.35
N ALA A 102 14.95 -8.62 4.43
CA ALA A 102 16.03 -7.65 4.21
C ALA A 102 15.58 -6.40 3.42
N ASN A 103 14.46 -6.49 2.70
CA ASN A 103 13.94 -5.40 1.86
C ASN A 103 12.43 -5.51 1.66
N ALA A 104 11.82 -4.50 1.05
CA ALA A 104 10.37 -4.43 0.86
C ALA A 104 9.82 -5.61 0.04
N LEU A 105 10.52 -6.05 -1.03
CA LEU A 105 10.07 -7.20 -1.83
C LEU A 105 10.01 -8.48 -1.00
N SER A 106 11.05 -8.75 -0.20
CA SER A 106 11.08 -9.91 0.70
C SER A 106 10.04 -9.80 1.83
N LEU A 107 9.73 -8.58 2.30
CA LEU A 107 8.66 -8.34 3.26
C LEU A 107 7.30 -8.68 2.66
N TRP A 108 7.01 -8.21 1.44
CA TRP A 108 5.74 -8.47 0.77
C TRP A 108 5.54 -9.96 0.49
N ALA A 109 6.60 -10.66 0.05
CA ALA A 109 6.58 -12.09 -0.17
C ALA A 109 6.28 -12.87 1.12
N MET A 110 6.98 -12.54 2.22
CA MET A 110 6.75 -13.16 3.52
C MET A 110 5.32 -12.93 4.01
N VAL A 111 4.80 -11.70 3.89
CA VAL A 111 3.42 -11.37 4.29
C VAL A 111 2.40 -12.16 3.45
N ASP A 112 2.59 -12.30 2.13
CA ASP A 112 1.68 -13.11 1.31
C ASP A 112 1.76 -14.60 1.66
N GLN A 113 2.96 -15.13 1.90
CA GLN A 113 3.16 -16.53 2.29
C GLN A 113 2.42 -16.87 3.60
N VAL A 114 2.59 -16.05 4.64
CA VAL A 114 1.91 -16.26 5.94
C VAL A 114 0.38 -16.22 5.79
N ASN A 115 -0.13 -15.45 4.81
CA ASN A 115 -1.54 -15.26 4.58
C ASN A 115 -2.08 -16.04 3.37
N ALA A 116 -1.36 -17.04 2.83
CA ALA A 116 -1.72 -17.73 1.59
C ALA A 116 -3.16 -18.29 1.61
N GLY A 117 -3.61 -18.85 2.74
CA GLY A 117 -4.97 -19.38 2.91
C GLY A 117 -6.05 -18.34 3.26
N GLN A 118 -5.70 -17.05 3.35
CA GLN A 118 -6.65 -16.00 3.70
C GLN A 118 -7.35 -15.44 2.45
N PRO A 119 -8.69 -15.34 2.45
CA PRO A 119 -9.45 -14.90 1.29
C PRO A 119 -9.23 -13.41 1.02
N ASP A 120 -9.48 -13.02 -0.23
CA ASP A 120 -9.52 -11.62 -0.68
C ASP A 120 -8.35 -10.79 -0.13
N LEU A 121 -7.12 -11.29 -0.22
CA LEU A 121 -5.91 -10.61 0.25
C LEU A 121 -5.90 -10.20 1.74
N TYR A 122 -6.72 -10.81 2.60
CA TYR A 122 -6.72 -10.47 4.02
C TYR A 122 -5.37 -10.75 4.69
N GLY A 123 -4.82 -9.78 5.44
CA GLY A 123 -3.48 -9.85 6.03
C GLY A 123 -3.41 -10.26 7.51
N GLY A 124 -4.55 -10.55 8.15
CA GLY A 124 -4.63 -10.69 9.60
C GLY A 124 -4.07 -11.98 10.18
N ALA A 125 -3.64 -12.96 9.37
CA ALA A 125 -3.01 -14.18 9.91
C ALA A 125 -1.65 -13.89 10.57
N MET A 126 -1.01 -12.77 10.20
CA MET A 126 0.23 -12.29 10.83
C MET A 126 0.11 -12.19 12.35
N PHE A 127 -1.03 -11.74 12.86
CA PHE A 127 -1.23 -11.45 14.28
C PHE A 127 -1.18 -12.69 15.18
N ARG A 128 -1.28 -13.89 14.60
CA ARG A 128 -1.21 -15.17 15.32
C ARG A 128 0.00 -16.01 14.89
N HIS A 129 0.86 -15.48 14.03
CA HIS A 129 2.03 -16.20 13.56
C HIS A 129 3.07 -16.30 14.68
N ALA A 130 3.62 -17.50 14.91
CA ALA A 130 4.51 -17.78 16.04
C ALA A 130 5.74 -16.86 16.09
N LEU A 131 6.28 -16.45 14.94
CA LEU A 131 7.46 -15.58 14.86
C LEU A 131 7.12 -14.09 14.77
N TRP A 132 6.01 -13.73 14.13
CA TRP A 132 5.74 -12.34 13.73
C TRP A 132 4.65 -11.68 14.57
N GLY A 133 3.75 -12.48 15.17
CA GLY A 133 2.58 -12.00 15.90
C GLY A 133 2.95 -11.08 17.06
N ASP A 134 4.05 -11.37 17.76
CA ASP A 134 4.52 -10.61 18.91
C ASP A 134 4.95 -9.16 18.60
N TYR A 135 5.12 -8.80 17.33
CA TYR A 135 5.38 -7.42 16.91
C TYR A 135 4.11 -6.60 16.73
N TYR A 136 2.94 -7.25 16.62
CA TYR A 136 1.68 -6.58 16.35
C TYR A 136 0.86 -6.43 17.63
N LEU A 137 0.54 -5.19 17.98
CA LEU A 137 -0.49 -4.92 18.98
C LEU A 137 -1.85 -5.22 18.34
N ALA A 138 -2.38 -6.44 18.57
CA ALA A 138 -3.56 -6.97 17.90
C ALA A 138 -4.51 -7.70 18.85
N PRO A 139 -5.83 -7.72 18.58
CA PRO A 139 -6.79 -8.52 19.34
C PRO A 139 -6.65 -10.02 19.02
N PRO A 140 -7.10 -10.92 19.91
CA PRO A 140 -7.76 -10.65 21.19
C PRO A 140 -6.79 -10.55 22.38
N THR A 141 -5.54 -11.02 22.24
CA THR A 141 -4.64 -11.20 23.38
C THR A 141 -3.81 -9.96 23.70
N TYR A 142 -3.55 -9.09 22.71
CA TYR A 142 -2.69 -7.92 22.85
C TYR A 142 -1.28 -8.22 23.42
N GLN A 143 -0.87 -9.50 23.42
CA GLN A 143 0.43 -9.96 23.87
C GLN A 143 1.44 -9.69 22.76
N ALA A 144 1.92 -8.46 22.69
CA ALA A 144 2.84 -8.00 21.66
C ALA A 144 4.21 -7.73 22.29
N ARG A 145 4.91 -8.80 22.67
CA ARG A 145 6.18 -8.74 23.43
C ARG A 145 7.27 -7.91 22.74
N HIS A 146 7.25 -7.88 21.42
CA HIS A 146 8.21 -7.14 20.60
C HIS A 146 7.61 -5.86 19.99
N TYR A 147 6.38 -5.51 20.33
CA TYR A 147 5.75 -4.31 19.82
C TYR A 147 6.48 -3.06 20.31
N ALA A 148 6.77 -2.19 19.35
CA ALA A 148 7.21 -0.83 19.60
C ALA A 148 6.47 0.10 18.65
N SER A 149 6.19 1.32 19.11
CA SER A 149 5.54 2.37 18.32
C SER A 149 6.51 3.00 17.31
N ARG A 150 7.06 2.18 16.41
CA ARG A 150 8.04 2.56 15.39
C ARG A 150 7.37 3.31 14.23
N ARG A 151 8.12 4.16 13.52
CA ARG A 151 7.61 4.99 12.41
C ARG A 151 8.57 4.92 11.23
N ARG A 152 8.04 4.98 10.00
CA ARG A 152 8.88 5.22 8.82
C ARG A 152 9.23 6.71 8.76
N ILE A 153 10.20 7.04 7.91
CA ILE A 153 10.61 8.43 7.65
C ILE A 153 9.39 9.31 7.32
N THR A 154 8.47 8.81 6.49
CA THR A 154 7.26 9.54 6.11
C THR A 154 6.36 9.87 7.31
N GLU A 155 6.10 8.92 8.21
CA GLU A 155 5.32 9.21 9.41
C GLU A 155 6.05 10.16 10.38
N MET A 156 7.39 10.07 10.48
CA MET A 156 8.17 11.01 11.28
C MET A 156 8.04 12.44 10.75
N ALA A 157 8.12 12.61 9.42
CA ALA A 157 7.91 13.91 8.78
C ALA A 157 6.48 14.42 8.98
N ALA A 158 5.48 13.55 8.84
CA ALA A 158 4.08 13.90 9.11
C ALA A 158 3.89 14.34 10.58
N ARG A 159 4.51 13.65 11.54
CA ARG A 159 4.50 14.04 12.96
C ARG A 159 5.13 15.41 13.20
N ALA A 160 6.28 15.68 12.59
CA ALA A 160 6.93 16.98 12.67
C ALA A 160 6.05 18.12 12.08
N ALA A 161 5.20 17.79 11.11
CA ALA A 161 4.19 18.70 10.55
C ALA A 161 2.86 18.74 11.34
N GLY A 162 2.86 18.30 12.61
CA GLY A 162 1.71 18.37 13.52
C GLY A 162 0.67 17.26 13.32
N ARG A 163 1.01 16.14 12.69
CA ARG A 163 0.10 14.99 12.50
C ARG A 163 0.36 13.87 13.51
N SER A 164 -0.59 12.96 13.61
CA SER A 164 -0.50 11.79 14.49
C SER A 164 -0.73 10.48 13.74
N PRO A 165 0.09 10.13 12.72
CA PRO A 165 -0.06 8.86 12.01
C PRO A 165 0.19 7.66 12.94
N SER A 166 -0.67 6.66 12.80
CA SER A 166 -0.62 5.41 13.55
C SER A 166 0.47 4.47 12.99
N PRO A 167 1.12 3.66 13.83
CA PRO A 167 2.16 2.76 13.35
C PRO A 167 1.56 1.54 12.66
N THR A 168 2.26 1.00 11.66
CA THR A 168 1.85 -0.19 10.91
C THR A 168 1.79 -1.47 11.73
N PHE A 169 2.38 -1.48 12.94
CA PHE A 169 2.32 -2.59 13.89
C PHE A 169 1.15 -2.49 14.88
N LYS A 170 0.37 -1.40 14.87
CA LYS A 170 -0.84 -1.24 15.69
C LYS A 170 -2.06 -1.72 14.90
N ALA A 171 -2.60 -2.86 15.29
CA ALA A 171 -3.76 -3.51 14.68
C ALA A 171 -5.05 -3.34 15.51
N VAL A 172 -5.15 -2.26 16.29
CA VAL A 172 -6.21 -2.04 17.29
C VAL A 172 -6.77 -0.62 17.19
N GLY A 173 -8.05 -0.47 17.53
CA GLY A 173 -8.74 0.82 17.53
C GLY A 173 -9.22 1.28 16.14
N ALA A 174 -9.89 2.42 16.12
CA ALA A 174 -10.44 3.03 14.90
C ALA A 174 -9.35 3.49 13.91
N ASP A 175 -8.12 3.65 14.39
CA ASP A 175 -6.93 4.08 13.63
C ASP A 175 -6.01 2.90 13.25
N ASN A 176 -6.57 1.68 13.17
CA ASN A 176 -5.84 0.50 12.73
C ASN A 176 -5.43 0.62 11.27
N VAL A 177 -4.15 0.89 11.05
CA VAL A 177 -3.50 0.87 9.73
C VAL A 177 -2.85 -0.46 9.39
N SER A 178 -2.64 -1.34 10.37
CA SER A 178 -1.89 -2.59 10.23
C SER A 178 -2.57 -3.56 9.27
N THR A 179 -3.86 -3.86 9.48
CA THR A 179 -4.55 -4.86 8.67
C THR A 179 -4.66 -4.44 7.20
N GLY A 180 -4.91 -3.15 6.95
CA GLY A 180 -4.95 -2.58 5.60
C GLY A 180 -3.60 -2.67 4.90
N SER A 181 -2.53 -2.29 5.62
CA SER A 181 -1.17 -2.34 5.09
C SER A 181 -0.72 -3.77 4.79
N LEU A 182 -1.01 -4.73 5.66
CA LEU A 182 -0.71 -6.15 5.41
C LEU A 182 -1.48 -6.68 4.19
N ALA A 183 -2.77 -6.35 4.06
CA ALA A 183 -3.53 -6.72 2.87
C ALA A 183 -2.99 -6.06 1.59
N GLY A 184 -2.54 -4.81 1.68
CA GLY A 184 -1.92 -4.06 0.60
C GLY A 184 -0.56 -4.65 0.19
N MET A 185 0.28 -5.07 1.13
CA MET A 185 1.55 -5.74 0.83
C MET A 185 1.34 -7.04 0.04
N ARG A 186 0.27 -7.79 0.33
CA ARG A 186 -0.12 -8.95 -0.49
C ARG A 186 -0.49 -8.56 -1.92
N LEU A 187 -1.25 -7.46 -2.08
CA LEU A 187 -1.55 -6.88 -3.40
C LEU A 187 -0.26 -6.55 -4.15
N LEU A 188 0.68 -5.83 -3.51
CA LEU A 188 1.96 -5.44 -4.11
C LEU A 188 2.78 -6.66 -4.56
N HIS A 189 2.89 -7.69 -3.70
CA HIS A 189 3.60 -8.92 -4.03
C HIS A 189 3.04 -9.58 -5.28
N ARG A 190 1.71 -9.78 -5.32
CA ARG A 190 1.04 -10.45 -6.44
C ARG A 190 1.12 -9.63 -7.72
N LEU A 191 0.98 -8.30 -7.64
CA LEU A 191 1.11 -7.44 -8.81
C LEU A 191 2.54 -7.48 -9.37
N LYS A 192 3.56 -7.55 -8.50
CA LYS A 192 4.95 -7.74 -8.92
C LYS A 192 5.16 -9.07 -9.65
N GLN A 193 4.58 -10.16 -9.13
CA GLN A 193 4.64 -11.47 -9.79
C GLN A 193 3.95 -11.44 -11.16
N GLN A 194 2.79 -10.78 -11.27
CA GLN A 194 1.99 -10.75 -12.49
C GLN A 194 2.55 -9.82 -13.58
N LEU A 195 3.02 -8.63 -13.19
CA LEU A 195 3.40 -7.57 -14.13
C LEU A 195 4.91 -7.49 -14.36
N GLY A 196 5.73 -8.00 -13.44
CA GLY A 196 7.18 -7.94 -13.51
C GLY A 196 7.68 -6.50 -13.69
N ALA A 197 8.55 -6.28 -14.67
CA ALA A 197 9.13 -4.97 -14.94
C ALA A 197 8.14 -3.92 -15.47
N ARG A 198 6.90 -4.31 -15.81
CA ARG A 198 5.84 -3.39 -16.22
C ARG A 198 5.24 -2.62 -15.05
N LEU A 199 5.55 -3.03 -13.82
CA LEU A 199 5.14 -2.39 -12.59
C LEU A 199 6.33 -1.76 -11.87
N SER A 200 6.23 -0.47 -11.57
CA SER A 200 7.12 0.22 -10.64
C SER A 200 6.35 0.62 -9.38
N VAL A 201 6.85 0.26 -8.20
CA VAL A 201 6.30 0.63 -6.89
C VAL A 201 7.25 1.63 -6.27
N TRP A 202 6.90 2.91 -6.33
CA TRP A 202 7.75 3.96 -5.80
C TRP A 202 7.58 4.06 -4.27
N PRO A 203 8.68 4.26 -3.50
CA PRO A 203 10.04 4.59 -3.92
C PRO A 203 10.99 3.38 -4.06
N PHE A 204 10.49 2.15 -4.10
CA PHE A 204 11.32 0.94 -4.10
C PHE A 204 11.89 0.60 -5.48
N ASP A 205 11.19 0.98 -6.55
CA ASP A 205 11.62 0.76 -7.93
C ASP A 205 11.84 2.07 -8.69
N ASP A 206 12.73 2.01 -9.67
CA ASP A 206 12.84 3.03 -10.71
C ASP A 206 11.63 2.99 -11.67
N ILE A 207 11.27 4.14 -12.22
CA ILE A 207 10.26 4.26 -13.29
C ILE A 207 10.99 4.30 -14.63
N VAL A 208 10.92 3.22 -15.39
CA VAL A 208 11.69 3.03 -16.63
C VAL A 208 10.80 3.33 -17.84
N THR A 209 11.15 4.37 -18.58
CA THR A 209 10.38 4.81 -19.76
C THR A 209 10.38 3.73 -20.84
N GLY A 210 9.22 3.41 -21.39
CA GLY A 210 9.08 2.37 -22.41
C GLY A 210 8.99 0.94 -21.86
N GLN A 211 9.11 0.77 -20.54
CA GLN A 211 8.97 -0.53 -19.86
C GLN A 211 7.88 -0.50 -18.79
N THR A 212 7.84 0.54 -17.95
CA THR A 212 6.83 0.72 -16.92
C THR A 212 5.49 1.11 -17.54
N ASN A 213 4.45 0.32 -17.28
CA ASN A 213 3.07 0.57 -17.67
C ASN A 213 2.22 1.09 -16.51
N LEU A 214 2.55 0.66 -15.29
CA LEU A 214 1.82 1.00 -14.07
C LEU A 214 2.80 1.46 -12.99
N VAL A 215 2.53 2.62 -12.40
CA VAL A 215 3.28 3.15 -11.26
C VAL A 215 2.38 3.17 -10.04
N LEU A 216 2.78 2.50 -8.97
CA LEU A 216 2.09 2.57 -7.67
C LEU A 216 2.83 3.53 -6.74
N VAL A 217 2.07 4.38 -6.07
CA VAL A 217 2.55 5.25 -5.00
C VAL A 217 1.66 5.10 -3.77
N GLU A 218 2.26 5.18 -2.60
CA GLU A 218 1.52 5.37 -1.36
C GLU A 218 0.98 6.79 -1.30
N ILE A 219 -0.29 6.95 -0.90
CA ILE A 219 -0.91 8.26 -0.70
C ILE A 219 -1.34 8.47 0.75
N PHE A 220 -1.42 9.74 1.16
CA PHE A 220 -1.87 10.16 2.48
C PHE A 220 -3.05 11.13 2.31
N PRO A 221 -4.29 10.64 2.19
CA PRO A 221 -5.44 11.49 1.84
C PRO A 221 -5.65 12.67 2.79
N SER A 222 -5.42 12.47 4.10
CA SER A 222 -5.55 13.52 5.13
C SER A 222 -4.64 14.72 4.89
N PHE A 223 -3.48 14.54 4.26
CA PHE A 223 -2.58 15.64 3.91
C PHE A 223 -3.21 16.60 2.91
N TYR A 224 -3.98 16.08 1.95
CA TYR A 224 -4.65 16.91 0.93
C TYR A 224 -5.78 17.74 1.53
N PHE A 225 -6.60 17.16 2.41
CA PHE A 225 -7.65 17.92 3.10
C PHE A 225 -7.09 19.07 3.92
N TYR A 226 -5.96 18.83 4.61
CA TYR A 226 -5.30 19.90 5.35
C TYR A 226 -4.73 21.00 4.45
N ARG A 227 -4.09 20.64 3.33
CA ARG A 227 -3.60 21.61 2.34
C ARG A 227 -4.71 22.50 1.79
N LEU A 228 -5.95 22.00 1.79
CA LEU A 228 -7.15 22.72 1.38
C LEU A 228 -7.84 23.48 2.54
N GLY A 229 -7.30 23.41 3.76
CA GLY A 229 -7.89 24.07 4.94
C GLY A 229 -9.19 23.43 5.44
N MET A 230 -9.44 22.15 5.10
CA MET A 230 -10.68 21.45 5.42
C MET A 230 -10.65 20.68 6.75
N VAL A 231 -9.54 20.73 7.50
CA VAL A 231 -9.34 20.01 8.78
C VAL A 231 -8.46 20.81 9.73
#